data_AF-A0A5N6ZKY9-F1
#
_entry.id   AF-A0A5N6ZKY9-F1
#
_cell.length_a   1.000
_cell.length_b   1.000
_cell.length_c   1.000
_cell.angle_alpha   90.00
_cell.angle_beta   90.00
_cell.angle_gamma   90.00
#
_symmetry.space_group_name_H-M   'P 1'
#
loop_
_entity.id
_entity.type
_entity.pdbx_description
1 polymer ?
#
loop_
_entity_poly.entity_id
_entity_poly.type
_entity_poly.pdbx_seq_one_letter_code
_entity_poly.pdbx_strand_id
1 'polypeptide(L)'
;MLRVGAREGRPLMQAVSSGSTWPRSRLQKTSRPLTPKVFMSVGTRCRQESEHHNQGASSHPQRRQWTTGVGIVIASSALFLSGFTGYYLGIAKKPEPEGTSTTPLKEFPPPCHDTSHSNIQGAVEEFVGILGKDNVVSDKEALAPYSTSEWSSYSPSKTEVSSVVVCPSTTEEVSRVMKICHRRRLPVTAYAGGTSLEGHFAPTRGGVCIDFQGMDQILTVHKDDLDVVVQPAVQWEVLNEELAKDGLFFPPDPGPGAMIGGMVGTGCSGTNAYHYGTMRDWVLSLTVVLADGTIIKTRQRPRKSSAGYDLTRIFIGSEGTLGLVTEATLKLAVKPINEAVAVASFPSVHDAASCVSEVVKKGINIAAVELLDDVQMKCINMSQTTSRSWDEAPTLFFKFSGAPGEVKEKIAIVQGLAENANKKTFTFARSSEEVDELWSARKVALWSILQMKQQPTDHVWTTDVAVPMSRLPDIIEQTREEISASGLLGGIVGHVGDGNFHAMLLFNDDQRQVAESVVHNMVKRAVEMEGTVTGEHGVGMVKRDYLEHELGKTTVDTMRRFKQALDPLCLLNCDKVVRVQIPRQGEVPEW
;
A
#
# COMPACT_ATOMS: atom_id res chain seq x y z
N MET A 1 -15.64 -22.30 17.18
CA MET A 1 -15.63 -23.78 17.10
C MET A 1 -14.73 -24.18 15.94
N LEU A 2 -13.50 -24.62 16.20
CA LEU A 2 -12.53 -25.05 15.18
C LEU A 2 -12.00 -26.44 15.57
N ARG A 3 -12.12 -27.41 14.67
CA ARG A 3 -11.58 -28.77 14.80
C ARG A 3 -10.28 -28.85 14.00
N VAL A 4 -9.18 -29.11 14.70
CA VAL A 4 -7.87 -29.42 14.14
C VAL A 4 -7.77 -30.93 13.97
N GLY A 5 -7.46 -31.40 12.75
CA GLY A 5 -7.21 -32.80 12.43
C GLY A 5 -5.70 -33.06 12.33
N ALA A 6 -5.16 -33.79 13.30
CA ALA A 6 -3.79 -34.29 13.30
C ALA A 6 -3.64 -35.54 12.39
N ARG A 7 -2.47 -35.68 11.74
CA ARG A 7 -1.98 -36.96 11.24
C ARG A 7 -0.48 -37.14 11.50
N GLU A 8 -0.20 -38.22 12.23
CA GLU A 8 1.05 -38.96 12.40
C GLU A 8 1.55 -39.50 11.03
N GLY A 9 2.80 -39.90 10.74
CA GLY A 9 4.03 -40.13 11.48
C GLY A 9 4.85 -41.26 10.80
N ARG A 10 6.12 -40.96 10.43
CA ARG A 10 7.32 -41.84 10.27
C ARG A 10 7.47 -42.77 9.03
N PRO A 11 8.70 -43.30 8.71
CA PRO A 11 10.02 -43.19 9.40
C PRO A 11 11.26 -42.80 8.55
N LEU A 12 12.35 -42.51 9.28
CA LEU A 12 13.75 -42.37 8.85
C LEU A 12 14.36 -43.64 8.22
N MET A 13 15.35 -43.46 7.32
CA MET A 13 16.56 -44.31 7.31
C MET A 13 17.81 -43.61 6.73
N GLN A 14 18.79 -43.46 7.61
CA GLN A 14 20.27 -43.51 7.51
C GLN A 14 21.09 -42.97 6.32
N ALA A 15 22.15 -42.27 6.75
CA ALA A 15 23.29 -41.77 6.00
C ALA A 15 24.30 -42.85 5.55
N VAL A 16 25.01 -42.59 4.45
CA VAL A 16 26.37 -43.10 4.20
C VAL A 16 27.20 -42.01 3.51
N SER A 17 28.40 -41.79 4.05
CA SER A 17 29.46 -40.89 3.61
C SER A 17 30.35 -41.45 2.49
N SER A 18 31.18 -40.56 1.92
CA SER A 18 32.33 -40.76 0.99
C SER A 18 31.98 -40.35 -0.44
N GLY A 19 32.81 -39.70 -1.24
CA GLY A 19 34.22 -39.33 -1.18
C GLY A 19 34.57 -38.82 -2.58
N SER A 20 35.49 -37.86 -2.62
CA SER A 20 36.09 -37.23 -3.81
C SER A 20 36.28 -38.10 -5.06
N THR A 21 36.09 -37.53 -6.26
CA THR A 21 37.14 -37.24 -7.28
C THR A 21 36.55 -37.04 -8.68
N TRP A 22 37.11 -36.06 -9.41
CA TRP A 22 36.91 -35.84 -10.85
C TRP A 22 37.44 -37.01 -11.69
N PRO A 23 36.94 -37.21 -12.93
CA PRO A 23 37.87 -36.99 -14.05
C PRO A 23 37.26 -36.41 -15.33
N ARG A 24 38.12 -35.70 -16.08
CA ARG A 24 37.98 -35.39 -17.50
C ARG A 24 38.13 -36.66 -18.36
N SER A 25 37.40 -36.72 -19.48
CA SER A 25 37.92 -36.93 -20.85
C SER A 25 37.12 -37.89 -21.75
N ARG A 26 37.21 -37.58 -23.05
CA ARG A 26 36.92 -38.40 -24.26
C ARG A 26 35.48 -38.51 -24.74
N LEU A 27 35.16 -37.57 -25.63
CA LEU A 27 34.29 -37.81 -26.78
C LEU A 27 34.96 -38.83 -27.71
N GLN A 28 34.32 -39.97 -27.92
CA GLN A 28 34.65 -40.89 -29.01
C GLN A 28 33.39 -41.19 -29.83
N LYS A 29 33.60 -41.10 -31.14
CA LYS A 29 32.68 -41.26 -32.25
C LYS A 29 31.99 -42.63 -32.24
N THR A 30 30.70 -42.63 -32.57
CA THR A 30 30.03 -43.78 -33.19
C THR A 30 29.51 -43.38 -34.57
N SER A 31 29.75 -44.25 -35.53
CA SER A 31 29.57 -44.09 -36.96
C SER A 31 28.64 -45.17 -37.48
N ARG A 32 27.73 -44.86 -38.41
CA ARG A 32 27.27 -45.68 -39.56
C ARG A 32 26.26 -44.92 -40.44
N PRO A 33 26.00 -45.32 -41.71
CA PRO A 33 26.46 -44.56 -42.88
C PRO A 33 25.32 -43.98 -43.75
N LEU A 34 25.65 -43.02 -44.61
CA LEU A 34 24.78 -42.54 -45.70
C LEU A 34 25.56 -42.54 -47.02
N THR A 35 24.90 -43.08 -48.05
CA THR A 35 25.35 -43.28 -49.43
C THR A 35 25.48 -41.95 -50.21
N PRO A 36 26.26 -41.93 -51.32
CA PRO A 36 26.72 -40.69 -51.95
C PRO A 36 25.67 -40.14 -52.93
N LYS A 37 25.27 -38.88 -52.77
CA LYS A 37 24.60 -38.12 -53.83
C LYS A 37 25.60 -37.15 -54.47
N VAL A 38 25.71 -37.35 -55.78
CA VAL A 38 26.54 -36.67 -56.77
C VAL A 38 26.37 -35.15 -56.70
N PHE A 39 27.49 -34.44 -56.57
CA PHE A 39 27.60 -33.00 -56.79
C PHE A 39 27.54 -32.72 -58.29
N MET A 40 26.50 -32.02 -58.76
CA MET A 40 26.51 -31.35 -60.05
C MET A 40 26.89 -29.88 -59.88
N SER A 41 27.85 -29.43 -60.68
CA SER A 41 28.39 -28.07 -60.71
C SER A 41 27.35 -27.05 -61.21
N VAL A 42 27.35 -25.89 -60.56
CA VAL A 42 26.53 -24.69 -60.82
C VAL A 42 26.62 -24.21 -62.27
N GLY A 43 27.65 -24.59 -63.04
CA GLY A 43 27.79 -24.26 -64.45
C GLY A 43 26.81 -24.97 -65.40
N THR A 44 26.18 -26.07 -64.96
CA THR A 44 25.29 -26.88 -65.81
C THR A 44 23.82 -26.42 -65.73
N ARG A 45 23.47 -25.58 -64.76
CA ARG A 45 22.10 -25.08 -64.55
C ARG A 45 21.78 -23.82 -65.36
N CYS A 46 22.78 -23.01 -65.73
CA CYS A 46 22.58 -21.80 -66.54
C CYS A 46 22.46 -22.05 -68.06
N ARG A 47 22.68 -23.27 -68.56
CA ARG A 47 22.61 -23.58 -70.01
C ARG A 47 21.30 -24.21 -70.47
N GLN A 48 20.46 -24.70 -69.57
CA GLN A 48 19.16 -25.30 -69.91
C GLN A 48 17.98 -24.32 -69.81
N GLU A 49 18.14 -23.16 -69.19
CA GLU A 49 17.08 -22.13 -69.14
C GLU A 49 17.10 -21.17 -70.35
N SER A 50 18.19 -21.11 -71.14
CA SER A 50 18.27 -20.20 -72.30
C SER A 50 17.70 -20.78 -73.61
N GLU A 51 17.32 -22.06 -73.65
CA GLU A 51 16.81 -22.70 -74.88
C GLU A 51 15.29 -22.94 -74.90
N HIS A 52 14.57 -22.67 -73.80
CA HIS A 52 13.11 -22.82 -73.75
C HIS A 52 12.30 -21.53 -74.02
N HIS A 53 12.97 -20.42 -74.37
CA HIS A 53 12.30 -19.12 -74.55
C HIS A 53 12.18 -18.65 -76.02
N ASN A 54 12.47 -19.50 -77.00
CA ASN A 54 12.56 -19.08 -78.40
C ASN A 54 11.60 -19.80 -79.38
N GLN A 55 10.40 -20.18 -78.92
CA GLN A 55 9.30 -20.61 -79.80
C GLN A 55 7.95 -20.13 -79.24
N GLY A 56 7.44 -19.03 -79.78
CA GLY A 56 6.13 -18.49 -79.38
C GLY A 56 5.96 -16.99 -79.67
N ALA A 57 6.31 -16.52 -80.87
CA ALA A 57 6.11 -15.14 -81.28
C ALA A 57 5.21 -15.08 -82.52
N SER A 58 3.90 -15.13 -82.33
CA SER A 58 2.91 -14.66 -83.31
C SER A 58 1.59 -14.28 -82.64
N SER A 59 1.49 -13.04 -82.17
CA SER A 59 0.27 -12.19 -82.19
C SER A 59 0.50 -10.93 -81.35
N HIS A 60 0.56 -9.78 -82.00
CA HIS A 60 0.51 -8.46 -81.36
C HIS A 60 -0.95 -8.07 -81.11
N PRO A 61 -1.22 -7.42 -79.97
CA PRO A 61 -1.97 -6.17 -80.01
C PRO A 61 -1.15 -5.01 -79.45
N GLN A 62 -1.27 -3.86 -80.11
CA GLN A 62 -0.58 -2.61 -79.79
C GLN A 62 -0.71 -2.24 -78.31
N ARG A 63 0.42 -2.22 -77.58
CA ARG A 63 0.53 -1.57 -76.27
C ARG A 63 1.37 -0.30 -76.43
N ARG A 64 0.75 0.85 -76.14
CA ARG A 64 1.36 2.19 -76.14
C ARG A 64 2.71 2.17 -75.41
N GLN A 65 3.79 2.49 -76.14
CA GLN A 65 5.09 2.81 -75.55
C GLN A 65 4.97 4.11 -74.75
N TRP A 66 4.98 3.99 -73.42
CA TRP A 66 5.44 5.08 -72.57
C TRP A 66 6.97 5.02 -72.56
N THR A 67 7.60 6.17 -72.80
CA THR A 67 9.03 6.37 -72.88
C THR A 67 9.74 5.88 -71.60
N THR A 68 10.66 4.92 -71.75
CA THR A 68 11.39 4.26 -70.65
C THR A 68 12.23 5.21 -69.78
N GLY A 69 12.60 6.38 -70.29
CA GLY A 69 13.31 7.41 -69.51
C GLY A 69 12.43 8.14 -68.48
N VAL A 70 11.16 8.39 -68.80
CA VAL A 70 10.25 9.17 -67.93
C VAL A 70 9.85 8.35 -66.70
N GLY A 71 9.61 7.05 -66.87
CA GLY A 71 9.27 6.16 -65.77
C GLY A 71 10.39 6.01 -64.73
N ILE A 72 11.64 5.94 -65.17
CA ILE A 72 12.82 5.85 -64.28
C ILE A 72 13.00 7.16 -63.52
N VAL A 73 12.86 8.32 -64.18
CA VAL A 73 12.99 9.63 -63.53
C VAL A 73 11.87 9.84 -62.50
N ILE A 74 10.63 9.46 -62.82
CA ILE A 74 9.50 9.56 -61.88
C ILE A 74 9.71 8.63 -60.67
N ALA A 75 10.11 7.37 -60.89
CA ALA A 75 10.35 6.42 -59.80
C ALA A 75 11.51 6.86 -58.89
N SER A 76 12.60 7.36 -59.48
CA SER A 76 13.75 7.89 -58.74
C SER A 76 13.35 9.12 -57.91
N SER A 77 12.59 10.03 -58.52
CA SER A 77 12.09 11.24 -57.84
C SER A 77 11.15 10.90 -56.69
N ALA A 78 10.30 9.90 -56.84
CA ALA A 78 9.41 9.42 -55.78
C ALA A 78 10.17 8.77 -54.62
N LEU A 79 11.25 8.03 -54.90
CA LEU A 79 12.12 7.45 -53.88
C LEU A 79 12.94 8.52 -53.15
N PHE A 80 13.48 9.51 -53.87
CA PHE A 80 14.17 10.64 -53.26
C PHE A 80 13.22 11.51 -52.44
N LEU A 81 12.01 11.79 -52.94
CA LEU A 81 11.01 12.57 -52.21
C LEU A 81 10.54 11.82 -50.97
N SER A 82 10.26 10.51 -51.06
CA SER A 82 9.85 9.73 -49.89
C SER A 82 10.99 9.55 -48.86
N GLY A 83 12.23 9.36 -49.31
CA GLY A 83 13.40 9.34 -48.43
C GLY A 83 13.67 10.68 -47.77
N PHE A 84 13.54 11.79 -48.51
CA PHE A 84 13.73 13.15 -47.99
C PHE A 84 12.59 13.55 -47.06
N THR A 85 11.34 13.22 -47.37
CA THR A 85 10.18 13.40 -46.49
C THR A 85 10.31 12.53 -45.24
N GLY A 86 10.74 11.27 -45.35
CA GLY A 86 10.98 10.39 -44.20
C GLY A 86 12.11 10.91 -43.30
N TYR A 87 13.21 11.38 -43.89
CA TYR A 87 14.30 12.03 -43.18
C TYR A 87 13.84 13.33 -42.50
N TYR A 88 13.13 14.19 -43.25
CA TYR A 88 12.63 15.47 -42.74
C TYR A 88 11.60 15.27 -41.63
N LEU A 89 10.65 14.33 -41.77
CA LEU A 89 9.71 13.97 -40.70
C LEU A 89 10.43 13.34 -39.50
N GLY A 90 11.49 12.57 -39.72
CA GLY A 90 12.31 11.97 -38.67
C GLY A 90 13.15 12.99 -37.88
N ILE A 91 13.54 14.12 -38.49
CA ILE A 91 14.28 15.20 -37.82
C ILE A 91 13.38 16.36 -37.34
N ALA A 92 12.22 16.59 -37.96
CA ALA A 92 11.40 17.78 -37.74
C ALA A 92 10.50 17.73 -36.50
N LYS A 93 10.49 16.63 -35.74
CA LYS A 93 9.72 16.53 -34.50
C LYS A 93 10.32 15.50 -33.55
N LYS A 94 11.50 15.79 -33.01
CA LYS A 94 11.70 15.36 -31.62
C LYS A 94 10.89 16.35 -30.79
N PRO A 95 9.82 15.93 -30.08
CA PRO A 95 9.20 16.82 -29.11
C PRO A 95 10.32 17.32 -28.19
N GLU A 96 10.39 18.63 -27.98
CA GLU A 96 11.30 19.14 -26.96
C GLU A 96 10.97 18.42 -25.66
N PRO A 97 11.98 17.93 -24.91
CA PRO A 97 11.72 17.31 -23.63
C PRO A 97 10.89 18.29 -22.79
N GLU A 98 9.78 17.82 -22.22
CA GLU A 98 8.95 18.64 -21.33
C GLU A 98 9.86 19.25 -20.26
N GLY A 99 10.02 20.58 -20.29
CA GLY A 99 10.95 21.29 -19.42
C GLY A 99 10.46 21.45 -17.98
N THR A 100 9.37 20.79 -17.59
CA THR A 100 8.73 20.96 -16.28
C THR A 100 9.02 19.77 -15.36
N SER A 101 9.38 20.06 -14.11
CA SER A 101 9.63 19.01 -13.09
C SER A 101 8.34 18.50 -12.43
N THR A 102 7.20 19.05 -12.80
CA THR A 102 5.87 18.71 -12.27
C THR A 102 4.92 18.40 -13.43
N THR A 103 3.80 17.74 -13.14
CA THR A 103 2.75 17.49 -14.14
C THR A 103 1.41 17.99 -13.63
N PRO A 104 0.94 19.19 -14.03
CA PRO A 104 -0.39 19.68 -13.72
C PRO A 104 -1.51 18.71 -14.15
N LEU A 105 -2.63 18.66 -13.41
CA LEU A 105 -3.70 17.69 -13.68
C LEU A 105 -4.29 17.84 -15.09
N LYS A 106 -4.33 19.07 -15.61
CA LYS A 106 -4.80 19.37 -16.97
C LYS A 106 -3.87 18.83 -18.07
N GLU A 107 -2.61 18.61 -17.74
CA GLU A 107 -1.58 18.08 -18.65
C GLU A 107 -1.37 16.58 -18.44
N PHE A 108 -1.97 15.99 -17.40
CA PHE A 108 -1.87 14.57 -17.12
C PHE A 108 -2.61 13.76 -18.22
N PRO A 109 -1.93 12.84 -18.94
CA PRO A 109 -2.57 12.04 -19.96
C PRO A 109 -3.66 11.15 -19.32
N PRO A 110 -4.91 11.20 -19.82
CA PRO A 110 -5.98 10.40 -19.23
C PRO A 110 -5.66 8.89 -19.37
N PRO A 111 -5.89 8.10 -18.30
CA PRO A 111 -5.69 6.65 -18.35
C PRO A 111 -6.52 6.01 -19.47
N CYS A 112 -5.88 5.12 -20.25
CA CYS A 112 -6.48 4.42 -21.38
C CYS A 112 -6.45 2.90 -21.12
N HIS A 113 -7.27 2.45 -20.17
CA HIS A 113 -7.39 1.05 -19.76
C HIS A 113 -8.31 0.25 -20.71
N ASP A 114 -8.04 -1.04 -20.90
CA ASP A 114 -8.88 -1.96 -21.67
C ASP A 114 -9.43 -3.07 -20.78
N THR A 115 -10.54 -2.79 -20.11
CA THR A 115 -11.28 -3.76 -19.28
C THR A 115 -12.39 -4.47 -20.05
N SER A 116 -12.29 -4.54 -21.39
CA SER A 116 -13.27 -5.26 -22.20
C SER A 116 -13.32 -6.74 -21.82
N HIS A 117 -14.51 -7.34 -21.92
CA HIS A 117 -14.73 -8.74 -21.55
C HIS A 117 -13.75 -9.69 -22.28
N SER A 118 -13.50 -9.47 -23.56
CA SER A 118 -12.54 -10.26 -24.35
C SER A 118 -11.10 -10.14 -23.86
N ASN A 119 -10.68 -8.93 -23.44
CA ASN A 119 -9.32 -8.72 -22.97
C ASN A 119 -9.10 -9.35 -21.59
N ILE A 120 -10.09 -9.23 -20.69
CA ILE A 120 -10.09 -9.90 -19.38
C ILE A 120 -10.04 -11.41 -19.55
N GLN A 121 -10.89 -11.99 -20.41
CA GLN A 121 -10.89 -13.44 -20.63
C GLN A 121 -9.54 -13.95 -21.15
N GLY A 122 -8.93 -13.24 -22.10
CA GLY A 122 -7.59 -13.58 -22.58
C GLY A 122 -6.50 -13.41 -21.51
N ALA A 123 -6.64 -12.46 -20.60
CA ALA A 123 -5.73 -12.29 -19.47
C ALA A 123 -5.87 -13.43 -18.45
N VAL A 124 -7.11 -13.84 -18.13
CA VAL A 124 -7.39 -14.97 -17.24
C VAL A 124 -6.70 -16.24 -17.71
N GLU A 125 -6.77 -16.55 -19.01
CA GLU A 125 -6.09 -17.72 -19.60
C GLU A 125 -4.56 -17.65 -19.39
N GLU A 126 -3.95 -16.48 -19.57
CA GLU A 126 -2.52 -16.30 -19.33
C GLU A 126 -2.15 -16.36 -17.84
N PHE A 127 -2.98 -15.81 -16.96
CA PHE A 127 -2.79 -15.90 -15.51
C PHE A 127 -2.85 -17.35 -15.04
N VAL A 128 -3.81 -18.14 -15.52
CA VAL A 128 -3.91 -19.58 -15.23
C VAL A 128 -2.66 -20.32 -15.69
N GLY A 129 -2.07 -19.93 -16.83
CA GLY A 129 -0.81 -20.49 -17.32
C GLY A 129 0.41 -20.18 -16.43
N ILE A 130 0.37 -19.11 -15.63
CA ILE A 130 1.44 -18.70 -14.72
C ILE A 130 1.22 -19.28 -13.32
N LEU A 131 0.01 -19.12 -12.78
CA LEU A 131 -0.33 -19.32 -11.37
C LEU A 131 -1.03 -20.65 -11.10
N GLY A 132 -1.54 -21.31 -12.14
CA GLY A 132 -2.48 -22.40 -12.00
C GLY A 132 -3.91 -21.90 -11.80
N LYS A 133 -4.89 -22.78 -12.05
CA LYS A 133 -6.31 -22.43 -12.02
C LYS A 133 -6.81 -22.03 -10.64
N ASP A 134 -6.29 -22.67 -9.59
CA ASP A 134 -6.77 -22.48 -8.22
C ASP A 134 -6.39 -21.10 -7.65
N ASN A 135 -5.42 -20.42 -8.27
CA ASN A 135 -4.92 -19.10 -7.87
C ASN A 135 -5.48 -17.96 -8.74
N VAL A 136 -6.55 -18.22 -9.52
CA VAL A 136 -7.22 -17.23 -10.38
C VAL A 136 -8.73 -17.31 -10.15
N VAL A 137 -9.30 -16.25 -9.56
CA VAL A 137 -10.71 -16.17 -9.17
C VAL A 137 -11.43 -15.14 -10.02
N SER A 138 -12.51 -15.55 -10.69
CA SER A 138 -13.33 -14.67 -11.55
C SER A 138 -14.83 -14.73 -11.23
N ASP A 139 -15.23 -15.45 -10.19
CA ASP A 139 -16.62 -15.52 -9.76
C ASP A 139 -17.04 -14.23 -9.03
N LYS A 140 -18.21 -13.67 -9.38
CA LYS A 140 -18.63 -12.36 -8.88
C LYS A 140 -18.84 -12.31 -7.37
N GLU A 141 -19.34 -13.38 -6.76
CA GLU A 141 -19.59 -13.41 -5.31
C GLU A 141 -18.25 -13.49 -4.56
N ALA A 142 -17.30 -14.27 -5.08
CA ALA A 142 -15.95 -14.37 -4.53
C ALA A 142 -15.12 -13.08 -4.67
N LEU A 143 -15.46 -12.21 -5.62
CA LEU A 143 -14.78 -10.92 -5.86
C LEU A 143 -15.27 -9.79 -4.94
N ALA A 144 -16.49 -9.89 -4.41
CA ALA A 144 -17.11 -8.82 -3.61
C ALA A 144 -16.29 -8.38 -2.38
N PRO A 145 -15.68 -9.29 -1.59
CA PRO A 145 -14.86 -8.91 -0.43
C PRO A 145 -13.60 -8.09 -0.77
N TYR A 146 -13.16 -8.10 -2.03
CA TYR A 146 -11.99 -7.32 -2.50
C TYR A 146 -12.35 -5.89 -2.94
N SER A 147 -13.58 -5.45 -2.71
CA SER A 147 -14.04 -4.13 -3.18
C SER A 147 -14.16 -3.11 -2.05
N THR A 148 -14.46 -3.56 -0.83
CA THR A 148 -14.58 -2.73 0.37
C THR A 148 -14.54 -3.57 1.63
N SER A 149 -14.59 -2.92 2.78
CA SER A 149 -14.75 -3.50 4.11
C SER A 149 -15.76 -2.70 4.93
N GLU A 150 -16.22 -3.24 6.05
CA GLU A 150 -17.18 -2.57 6.94
C GLU A 150 -16.61 -1.33 7.65
N TRP A 151 -15.29 -1.19 7.66
CA TRP A 151 -14.56 -0.07 8.26
C TRP A 151 -14.08 0.97 7.24
N SER A 152 -14.31 0.75 5.94
CA SER A 152 -13.93 1.72 4.92
C SER A 152 -14.84 2.95 4.97
N SER A 153 -14.23 4.14 5.05
CA SER A 153 -14.89 5.44 4.91
C SER A 153 -15.40 5.68 3.47
N TYR A 154 -14.85 4.95 2.50
CA TYR A 154 -15.29 4.98 1.11
C TYR A 154 -16.33 3.89 0.84
N SER A 155 -17.46 4.29 0.24
CA SER A 155 -18.52 3.38 -0.20
C SER A 155 -18.46 3.20 -1.73
N PRO A 156 -17.90 2.09 -2.25
CA PRO A 156 -17.87 1.87 -3.68
C PRO A 156 -19.28 1.65 -4.25
N SER A 157 -19.46 2.10 -5.49
CA SER A 157 -20.62 1.76 -6.30
C SER A 157 -20.61 0.27 -6.69
N LYS A 158 -21.78 -0.27 -7.07
CA LYS A 158 -21.92 -1.68 -7.49
C LYS A 158 -21.06 -2.06 -8.71
N THR A 159 -20.57 -1.06 -9.45
CA THR A 159 -19.71 -1.24 -10.63
C THR A 159 -18.22 -1.25 -10.30
N GLU A 160 -17.83 -0.84 -9.09
CA GLU A 160 -16.44 -0.78 -8.65
C GLU A 160 -16.05 -2.10 -8.00
N VAL A 161 -15.96 -3.13 -8.85
CA VAL A 161 -15.55 -4.49 -8.49
C VAL A 161 -14.48 -4.94 -9.50
N SER A 162 -13.46 -5.61 -9.02
CA SER A 162 -12.42 -6.21 -9.89
C SER A 162 -13.05 -7.26 -10.81
N SER A 163 -12.49 -7.45 -11.99
CA SER A 163 -12.96 -8.49 -12.93
C SER A 163 -12.34 -9.86 -12.65
N VAL A 164 -11.17 -9.88 -12.01
CA VAL A 164 -10.45 -11.09 -11.60
C VAL A 164 -9.57 -10.77 -10.39
N VAL A 165 -9.43 -11.72 -9.47
CA VAL A 165 -8.41 -11.74 -8.41
C VAL A 165 -7.39 -12.81 -8.76
N VAL A 166 -6.11 -12.50 -8.61
CA VAL A 166 -5.00 -13.43 -8.80
C VAL A 166 -4.13 -13.51 -7.56
N CYS A 167 -3.69 -14.71 -7.20
CA CYS A 167 -2.96 -14.97 -5.95
C CYS A 167 -1.56 -15.53 -6.24
N PRO A 168 -0.57 -14.69 -6.60
CA PRO A 168 0.80 -15.13 -6.78
C PRO A 168 1.47 -15.51 -5.44
N SER A 169 2.49 -16.37 -5.51
CA SER A 169 3.25 -16.85 -4.35
C SER A 169 4.74 -16.45 -4.40
N THR A 170 5.18 -15.82 -5.49
CA THR A 170 6.57 -15.38 -5.69
C THR A 170 6.67 -14.01 -6.36
N THR A 171 7.79 -13.31 -6.13
CA THR A 171 8.11 -12.04 -6.80
C THR A 171 8.10 -12.18 -8.33
N GLU A 172 8.60 -13.30 -8.85
CA GLU A 172 8.65 -13.59 -10.28
C GLU A 172 7.25 -13.80 -10.88
N GLU A 173 6.30 -14.37 -10.13
CA GLU A 173 4.91 -14.47 -10.54
C GLU A 173 4.24 -13.10 -10.59
N VAL A 174 4.42 -12.27 -9.57
CA VAL A 174 3.91 -10.88 -9.56
C VAL A 174 4.46 -10.11 -10.76
N SER A 175 5.77 -10.24 -11.06
CA SER A 175 6.40 -9.66 -12.26
C SER A 175 5.76 -10.14 -13.57
N ARG A 176 5.50 -11.44 -13.71
CA ARG A 176 4.88 -12.01 -14.91
C ARG A 176 3.41 -11.58 -15.08
N VAL A 177 2.65 -11.52 -13.99
CA VAL A 177 1.29 -10.98 -13.96
C VAL A 177 1.29 -9.52 -14.39
N MET A 178 2.17 -8.68 -13.82
CA MET A 178 2.27 -7.27 -14.19
C MET A 178 2.67 -7.06 -15.65
N LYS A 179 3.52 -7.92 -16.23
CA LYS A 179 3.82 -7.87 -17.68
C LYS A 179 2.60 -8.11 -18.56
N ILE A 180 1.68 -9.00 -18.15
CA ILE A 180 0.41 -9.22 -18.83
C ILE A 180 -0.46 -7.98 -18.69
N CYS A 181 -0.65 -7.48 -17.45
CA CYS A 181 -1.44 -6.28 -17.19
C CYS A 181 -0.92 -5.07 -17.98
N HIS A 182 0.39 -4.88 -18.03
CA HIS A 182 1.04 -3.81 -18.78
C HIS A 182 0.78 -3.89 -20.29
N ARG A 183 1.03 -5.06 -20.89
CA ARG A 183 0.78 -5.29 -22.33
C ARG A 183 -0.70 -5.13 -22.69
N ARG A 184 -1.59 -5.61 -21.81
CA ARG A 184 -3.05 -5.58 -22.00
C ARG A 184 -3.73 -4.31 -21.50
N ARG A 185 -2.98 -3.38 -20.90
CA ARG A 185 -3.49 -2.14 -20.28
C ARG A 185 -4.60 -2.38 -19.25
N LEU A 186 -4.40 -3.40 -18.41
CA LEU A 186 -5.32 -3.73 -17.32
C LEU A 186 -4.95 -2.96 -16.06
N PRO A 187 -5.90 -2.23 -15.43
CA PRO A 187 -5.66 -1.61 -14.14
C PRO A 187 -5.53 -2.69 -13.06
N VAL A 188 -4.72 -2.38 -12.06
CA VAL A 188 -4.33 -3.30 -11.00
C VAL A 188 -4.54 -2.68 -9.64
N THR A 189 -5.23 -3.38 -8.75
CA THR A 189 -5.32 -3.05 -7.32
C THR A 189 -4.55 -4.08 -6.52
N ALA A 190 -3.75 -3.63 -5.55
CA ALA A 190 -3.05 -4.51 -4.62
C ALA A 190 -3.92 -4.81 -3.40
N TYR A 191 -3.90 -6.04 -2.92
CA TYR A 191 -4.63 -6.47 -1.74
C TYR A 191 -3.77 -7.35 -0.82
N ALA A 192 -3.88 -7.12 0.49
CA ALA A 192 -3.23 -7.93 1.52
C ALA A 192 -4.23 -8.18 2.66
N GLY A 193 -4.13 -7.47 3.79
CA GLY A 193 -5.04 -7.68 4.93
C GLY A 193 -6.45 -7.11 4.76
N GLY A 194 -6.70 -6.26 3.77
CA GLY A 194 -8.02 -5.62 3.56
C GLY A 194 -8.46 -4.67 4.69
N THR A 195 -7.54 -4.22 5.54
CA THR A 195 -7.86 -3.46 6.78
C THR A 195 -7.82 -1.94 6.63
N SER A 196 -7.38 -1.39 5.49
CA SER A 196 -7.24 0.06 5.27
C SER A 196 -8.58 0.81 5.18
N LEU A 197 -8.60 2.09 5.54
CA LEU A 197 -9.85 2.84 5.78
C LEU A 197 -10.29 3.79 4.66
N GLU A 198 -9.36 4.40 3.92
CA GLU A 198 -9.69 5.51 2.99
C GLU A 198 -10.00 5.07 1.54
N GLY A 199 -10.54 3.87 1.34
CA GLY A 199 -10.85 3.34 0.00
C GLY A 199 -9.64 2.91 -0.83
N HIS A 200 -8.54 2.55 -0.16
CA HIS A 200 -7.25 2.19 -0.78
C HIS A 200 -7.33 1.04 -1.78
N PHE A 201 -8.14 0.03 -1.49
CA PHE A 201 -8.27 -1.16 -2.33
C PHE A 201 -9.60 -1.20 -3.12
N ALA A 202 -10.36 -0.10 -3.15
CA ALA A 202 -11.56 -0.03 -3.97
C ALA A 202 -11.17 -0.07 -5.47
N PRO A 203 -11.64 -1.03 -6.27
CA PRO A 203 -11.26 -1.19 -7.67
C PRO A 203 -12.10 -0.26 -8.56
N THR A 204 -11.87 1.05 -8.43
CA THR A 204 -12.57 2.14 -9.16
C THR A 204 -12.48 2.03 -10.68
N ARG A 205 -11.50 1.26 -11.19
CA ARG A 205 -11.27 0.97 -12.61
C ARG A 205 -11.57 -0.48 -13.00
N GLY A 206 -12.11 -1.29 -12.09
CA GLY A 206 -12.25 -2.74 -12.27
C GLY A 206 -10.89 -3.42 -12.49
N GLY A 207 -10.80 -4.31 -13.48
CA GLY A 207 -9.52 -4.91 -13.88
C GLY A 207 -9.08 -6.06 -12.98
N VAL A 208 -7.83 -6.03 -12.53
CA VAL A 208 -7.19 -7.13 -11.81
C VAL A 208 -6.91 -6.73 -10.36
N CYS A 209 -7.32 -7.56 -9.41
CA CYS A 209 -6.83 -7.48 -8.03
C CYS A 209 -5.69 -8.50 -7.87
N ILE A 210 -4.54 -8.05 -7.37
CA ILE A 210 -3.44 -8.94 -6.98
C ILE A 210 -3.52 -9.10 -5.46
N ASP A 211 -3.89 -10.30 -5.03
CA ASP A 211 -3.95 -10.67 -3.63
C ASP A 211 -2.65 -11.37 -3.21
N PHE A 212 -1.98 -10.78 -2.23
CA PHE A 212 -0.70 -11.25 -1.72
C PHE A 212 -0.81 -12.42 -0.74
N GLN A 213 -2.00 -12.96 -0.44
CA GLN A 213 -2.18 -14.05 0.54
C GLN A 213 -1.25 -15.25 0.34
N GLY A 214 -0.81 -15.55 -0.89
CA GLY A 214 0.16 -16.61 -1.19
C GLY A 214 1.62 -16.27 -0.86
N MET A 215 1.89 -15.08 -0.34
CA MET A 215 3.21 -14.54 0.03
C MET A 215 3.23 -14.15 1.52
N ASP A 216 3.08 -15.12 2.41
CA ASP A 216 2.87 -14.97 3.85
C ASP A 216 4.05 -15.48 4.70
N GLN A 217 5.23 -15.65 4.10
CA GLN A 217 6.38 -16.27 4.77
C GLN A 217 7.32 -15.24 5.44
N ILE A 218 7.79 -15.60 6.65
CA ILE A 218 8.99 -15.01 7.26
C ILE A 218 10.20 -15.72 6.62
N LEU A 219 10.92 -15.02 5.75
CA LEU A 219 11.99 -15.61 4.94
C LEU A 219 13.27 -15.83 5.74
N THR A 220 13.66 -14.86 6.57
CA THR A 220 14.88 -14.97 7.39
C THR A 220 14.84 -14.02 8.58
N VAL A 221 15.18 -14.51 9.78
CA VAL A 221 15.36 -13.70 10.99
C VAL A 221 16.86 -13.58 11.29
N HIS A 222 17.38 -12.34 11.29
CA HIS A 222 18.76 -12.03 11.60
C HIS A 222 18.86 -11.45 13.01
N LYS A 223 18.67 -12.30 14.03
CA LYS A 223 18.58 -11.87 15.43
C LYS A 223 19.80 -11.08 15.92
N ASP A 224 21.00 -11.45 15.49
CA ASP A 224 22.24 -10.76 15.91
C ASP A 224 22.38 -9.38 15.27
N ASP A 225 21.73 -9.15 14.12
CA ASP A 225 21.72 -7.87 13.40
C ASP A 225 20.45 -7.04 13.68
N LEU A 226 19.49 -7.63 14.40
CA LEU A 226 18.20 -7.04 14.74
C LEU A 226 17.44 -6.59 13.47
N ASP A 227 17.30 -7.51 12.51
CA ASP A 227 16.48 -7.33 11.32
C ASP A 227 15.81 -8.65 10.86
N VAL A 228 14.76 -8.54 10.05
CA VAL A 228 13.99 -9.67 9.51
C VAL A 228 13.62 -9.40 8.06
N VAL A 229 13.59 -10.45 7.24
CA VAL A 229 13.10 -10.42 5.86
C VAL A 229 11.78 -11.16 5.79
N VAL A 230 10.73 -10.50 5.29
CA VAL A 230 9.35 -11.00 5.28
C VAL A 230 8.66 -10.74 3.94
N GLN A 231 7.69 -11.57 3.61
CA GLN A 231 6.78 -11.36 2.49
C GLN A 231 5.56 -10.50 2.88
N PRO A 232 4.85 -9.87 1.92
CA PRO A 232 3.85 -8.84 2.18
C PRO A 232 2.61 -9.30 2.95
N ALA A 233 2.20 -10.56 2.89
CA ALA A 233 1.04 -11.07 3.61
C ALA A 233 1.35 -11.62 5.01
N VAL A 234 2.59 -11.43 5.50
CA VAL A 234 2.89 -11.68 6.92
C VAL A 234 2.06 -10.72 7.77
N GLN A 235 1.25 -11.28 8.67
CA GLN A 235 0.51 -10.53 9.68
C GLN A 235 1.47 -10.06 10.78
N TRP A 236 1.35 -8.79 11.21
CA TRP A 236 2.32 -8.22 12.16
C TRP A 236 2.25 -8.87 13.54
N GLU A 237 1.06 -9.30 13.98
CA GLU A 237 0.88 -10.02 15.24
C GLU A 237 1.64 -11.35 15.22
N VAL A 238 1.48 -12.13 14.14
CA VAL A 238 2.17 -13.42 13.95
C VAL A 238 3.68 -13.23 13.88
N LEU A 239 4.14 -12.18 13.20
CA LEU A 239 5.56 -11.82 13.19
C LEU A 239 6.08 -11.57 14.62
N ASN A 240 5.33 -10.79 15.42
CA ASN A 240 5.72 -10.49 16.79
C ASN A 240 5.66 -11.70 17.73
N GLU A 241 4.74 -12.65 17.50
CA GLU A 241 4.72 -13.93 18.20
C GLU A 241 5.98 -14.77 17.92
N GLU A 242 6.45 -14.78 16.66
CA GLU A 242 7.69 -15.49 16.30
C GLU A 242 8.91 -14.82 16.91
N LEU A 243 9.05 -13.49 16.74
CA LEU A 243 10.19 -12.71 17.24
C LEU A 243 10.30 -12.72 18.77
N ALA A 244 9.16 -12.85 19.46
CA ALA A 244 9.11 -12.92 20.92
C ALA A 244 9.98 -14.03 21.51
N LYS A 245 10.14 -15.15 20.78
CA LYS A 245 10.93 -16.31 21.21
C LYS A 245 12.40 -15.99 21.39
N ASP A 246 12.91 -14.99 20.67
CA ASP A 246 14.27 -14.48 20.76
C ASP A 246 14.38 -13.18 21.58
N GLY A 247 13.31 -12.76 22.27
CA GLY A 247 13.28 -11.49 23.02
C GLY A 247 13.27 -10.25 22.13
N LEU A 248 12.83 -10.40 20.87
CA LEU A 248 12.74 -9.32 19.89
C LEU A 248 11.28 -8.99 19.56
N PHE A 249 11.05 -7.84 18.94
CA PHE A 249 9.77 -7.48 18.34
C PHE A 249 9.93 -6.42 17.23
N PHE A 250 8.91 -6.33 16.39
CA PHE A 250 8.68 -5.32 15.38
C PHE A 250 7.68 -4.29 15.94
N PRO A 251 8.09 -3.03 16.21
CA PRO A 251 7.27 -2.10 16.99
C PRO A 251 5.98 -1.57 16.37
N PRO A 252 5.88 -1.26 15.06
CA PRO A 252 4.63 -0.79 14.47
C PRO A 252 3.48 -1.76 14.75
N ASP A 253 2.42 -1.24 15.37
CA ASP A 253 1.30 -1.99 15.95
C ASP A 253 -0.06 -1.41 15.52
N PRO A 254 -0.37 -1.35 14.21
CA PRO A 254 -1.66 -0.88 13.73
C PRO A 254 -2.80 -1.83 14.15
N GLY A 255 -4.03 -1.47 13.79
CA GLY A 255 -5.21 -2.29 14.02
C GLY A 255 -5.02 -3.78 13.62
N PRO A 256 -5.66 -4.73 14.34
CA PRO A 256 -5.49 -6.15 14.09
C PRO A 256 -5.79 -6.58 12.64
N GLY A 257 -5.08 -7.59 12.16
CA GLY A 257 -5.25 -8.13 10.80
C GLY A 257 -4.47 -7.40 9.71
N ALA A 258 -3.76 -6.31 10.06
CA ALA A 258 -2.87 -5.64 9.11
C ALA A 258 -1.69 -6.55 8.73
N MET A 259 -1.32 -6.50 7.45
CA MET A 259 -0.20 -7.27 6.89
C MET A 259 0.89 -6.32 6.38
N ILE A 260 2.15 -6.77 6.42
CA ILE A 260 3.34 -5.94 6.15
C ILE A 260 3.25 -5.15 4.85
N GLY A 261 2.74 -5.73 3.76
CA GLY A 261 2.59 -5.04 2.48
C GLY A 261 1.63 -3.84 2.56
N GLY A 262 0.50 -4.01 3.25
CA GLY A 262 -0.45 -2.93 3.52
C GLY A 262 0.14 -1.87 4.45
N MET A 263 0.87 -2.29 5.50
CA MET A 263 1.57 -1.39 6.42
C MET A 263 2.60 -0.52 5.69
N VAL A 264 3.42 -1.11 4.81
CA VAL A 264 4.32 -0.34 3.92
C VAL A 264 3.50 0.60 3.03
N GLY A 265 2.43 0.09 2.42
CA GLY A 265 1.57 0.83 1.51
C GLY A 265 1.00 2.11 2.12
N THR A 266 0.47 2.06 3.34
CA THR A 266 -0.12 3.22 4.03
C THR A 266 0.89 4.00 4.86
N GLY A 267 2.06 3.44 5.16
CA GLY A 267 3.02 4.07 6.08
C GLY A 267 2.50 4.14 7.52
N CYS A 268 1.72 3.13 7.93
CA CYS A 268 0.93 3.14 9.17
C CYS A 268 1.74 3.38 10.45
N SER A 269 1.03 3.74 11.52
CA SER A 269 1.52 3.82 12.90
C SER A 269 0.78 2.83 13.81
N GLY A 270 0.34 3.28 14.99
CA GLY A 270 -0.14 2.47 16.12
C GLY A 270 0.28 3.08 17.47
N THR A 271 -0.11 2.44 18.57
CA THR A 271 0.12 2.99 19.93
C THR A 271 1.59 3.15 20.29
N ASN A 272 2.46 2.35 19.67
CA ASN A 272 3.91 2.40 19.92
C ASN A 272 4.62 3.52 19.14
N ALA A 273 3.94 4.21 18.22
CA ALA A 273 4.56 5.17 17.32
C ALA A 273 5.19 6.37 18.04
N TYR A 274 4.62 6.81 19.16
CA TYR A 274 5.21 7.86 19.98
C TYR A 274 6.66 7.54 20.40
N HIS A 275 6.94 6.30 20.79
CA HIS A 275 8.28 5.88 21.22
C HIS A 275 9.16 5.43 20.05
N TYR A 276 8.60 4.65 19.13
CA TYR A 276 9.36 3.91 18.13
C TYR A 276 9.31 4.52 16.72
N GLY A 277 8.42 5.49 16.46
CA GLY A 277 8.13 6.00 15.13
C GLY A 277 7.21 5.08 14.32
N THR A 278 6.94 5.46 13.08
CA THR A 278 5.96 4.78 12.22
C THR A 278 6.61 3.74 11.32
N MET A 279 5.82 3.04 10.49
CA MET A 279 6.32 2.09 9.49
C MET A 279 7.48 2.65 8.67
N ARG A 280 7.45 3.96 8.38
CA ARG A 280 8.49 4.66 7.62
C ARG A 280 9.87 4.51 8.23
N ASP A 281 9.95 4.45 9.56
CA ASP A 281 11.21 4.32 10.26
C ASP A 281 11.70 2.89 10.35
N TRP A 282 10.81 1.90 10.25
CA TRP A 282 11.12 0.49 10.50
C TRP A 282 11.46 -0.33 9.26
N VAL A 283 11.26 0.20 8.06
CA VAL A 283 11.64 -0.46 6.80
C VAL A 283 13.09 -0.13 6.43
N LEU A 284 13.91 -1.16 6.26
CA LEU A 284 15.26 -1.03 5.71
C LEU A 284 15.20 -1.05 4.18
N SER A 285 14.73 -2.15 3.59
CA SER A 285 14.75 -2.35 2.14
C SER A 285 13.44 -2.97 1.67
N LEU A 286 13.09 -2.72 0.41
CA LEU A 286 11.95 -3.33 -0.26
C LEU A 286 12.42 -4.00 -1.56
N THR A 287 11.81 -5.14 -1.88
CA THR A 287 11.77 -5.66 -3.24
C THR A 287 10.42 -5.30 -3.84
N VAL A 288 10.42 -4.61 -4.97
CA VAL A 288 9.22 -4.01 -5.57
C VAL A 288 9.10 -4.43 -7.03
N VAL A 289 7.89 -4.78 -7.45
CA VAL A 289 7.52 -4.96 -8.85
C VAL A 289 6.86 -3.69 -9.37
N LEU A 290 7.44 -3.08 -10.40
CA LEU A 290 6.93 -1.86 -11.05
C LEU A 290 5.78 -2.17 -12.04
N ALA A 291 5.16 -1.12 -12.57
CA ALA A 291 4.00 -1.22 -13.47
C ALA A 291 4.24 -2.06 -14.73
N ASP A 292 5.47 -2.09 -15.24
CA ASP A 292 5.89 -2.88 -16.41
C ASP A 292 6.34 -4.31 -16.05
N GLY A 293 6.31 -4.65 -14.75
CA GLY A 293 6.80 -5.91 -14.20
C GLY A 293 8.31 -5.94 -13.92
N THR A 294 9.03 -4.82 -14.03
CA THR A 294 10.43 -4.74 -13.61
C THR A 294 10.55 -4.95 -12.10
N ILE A 295 11.47 -5.84 -11.68
CA ILE A 295 11.77 -6.08 -10.27
C ILE A 295 12.95 -5.19 -9.88
N ILE A 296 12.78 -4.42 -8.80
CA ILE A 296 13.85 -3.61 -8.22
C ILE A 296 14.04 -3.96 -6.74
N LYS A 297 15.25 -3.73 -6.24
CA LYS A 297 15.55 -3.71 -4.80
C LYS A 297 15.98 -2.31 -4.41
N THR A 298 15.31 -1.72 -3.42
CA THR A 298 15.48 -0.29 -3.10
C THR A 298 16.83 0.00 -2.45
N ARG A 299 17.37 -0.94 -1.65
CA ARG A 299 18.73 -0.86 -1.10
C ARG A 299 19.24 -2.21 -0.58
N GLN A 300 20.46 -2.22 -0.03
CA GLN A 300 21.01 -3.38 0.68
C GLN A 300 20.64 -3.34 2.18
N ARG A 301 20.88 -4.45 2.89
CA ARG A 301 20.53 -4.65 4.31
C ARG A 301 21.14 -3.65 5.32
N PRO A 302 22.36 -3.10 5.14
CA PRO A 302 22.95 -2.20 6.14
C PRO A 302 22.05 -1.04 6.55
N ARG A 303 22.00 -0.75 7.86
CA ARG A 303 21.16 0.33 8.42
C ARG A 303 21.52 1.72 7.91
N LYS A 304 22.79 1.91 7.51
CA LYS A 304 23.30 3.16 6.94
C LYS A 304 23.68 2.92 5.48
N SER A 305 23.19 3.79 4.61
CA SER A 305 23.57 3.83 3.20
C SER A 305 23.40 5.26 2.69
N SER A 306 24.32 5.70 1.85
CA SER A 306 24.21 6.94 1.06
C SER A 306 24.43 6.65 -0.43
N ALA A 307 24.22 5.40 -0.83
CA ALA A 307 24.40 4.96 -2.21
C ALA A 307 23.16 5.31 -3.05
N GLY A 308 23.14 6.53 -3.61
CA GLY A 308 22.07 7.01 -4.48
C GLY A 308 20.84 7.54 -3.72
N TYR A 309 19.70 7.64 -4.41
CA TYR A 309 18.43 8.11 -3.83
C TYR A 309 17.81 7.06 -2.91
N ASP A 310 17.13 7.51 -1.84
CA ASP A 310 16.38 6.62 -0.96
C ASP A 310 15.03 6.25 -1.58
N LEU A 311 15.05 5.27 -2.50
CA LEU A 311 13.85 4.76 -3.14
C LEU A 311 12.91 4.08 -2.12
N THR A 312 13.43 3.55 -1.01
CA THR A 312 12.60 2.90 0.02
C THR A 312 11.52 3.87 0.52
N ARG A 313 11.91 5.12 0.82
CA ARG A 313 10.99 6.14 1.34
C ARG A 313 9.94 6.60 0.32
N ILE A 314 10.17 6.40 -0.98
CA ILE A 314 9.19 6.74 -2.04
C ILE A 314 8.06 5.71 -2.10
N PHE A 315 8.34 4.43 -1.80
CA PHE A 315 7.33 3.37 -1.84
C PHE A 315 6.52 3.26 -0.55
N ILE A 316 7.07 3.68 0.60
CA ILE A 316 6.33 3.69 1.87
C ILE A 316 5.30 4.83 1.86
N GLY A 317 4.03 4.52 2.09
CA GLY A 317 2.94 5.50 1.96
C GLY A 317 2.49 5.74 0.51
N SER A 318 3.00 4.97 -0.46
CA SER A 318 2.59 5.10 -1.87
C SER A 318 1.25 4.42 -2.19
N GLU A 319 0.71 3.65 -1.25
CA GLU A 319 -0.60 2.98 -1.36
C GLU A 319 -0.74 2.07 -2.59
N GLY A 320 0.39 1.46 -3.01
CA GLY A 320 0.44 0.62 -4.20
C GLY A 320 0.30 1.38 -5.52
N THR A 321 0.34 2.72 -5.51
CA THR A 321 0.21 3.54 -6.73
C THR A 321 1.51 3.62 -7.54
N LEU A 322 2.66 3.32 -6.94
CA LEU A 322 3.98 3.43 -7.59
C LEU A 322 4.64 2.08 -7.86
N GLY A 323 4.23 1.03 -7.16
CA GLY A 323 4.79 -0.30 -7.27
C GLY A 323 4.17 -1.28 -6.26
N LEU A 324 4.43 -2.57 -6.48
CA LEU A 324 3.92 -3.66 -5.66
C LEU A 324 5.05 -4.24 -4.78
N VAL A 325 4.92 -4.14 -3.47
CA VAL A 325 5.91 -4.65 -2.51
C VAL A 325 5.77 -6.17 -2.40
N THR A 326 6.87 -6.89 -2.61
CA THR A 326 6.93 -8.37 -2.63
C THR A 326 7.84 -8.97 -1.56
N GLU A 327 8.74 -8.15 -0.99
CA GLU A 327 9.58 -8.49 0.15
C GLU A 327 9.90 -7.20 0.92
N ALA A 328 9.93 -7.27 2.24
CA ALA A 328 10.40 -6.19 3.10
C ALA A 328 11.49 -6.70 4.04
N THR A 329 12.59 -5.95 4.12
CA THR A 329 13.58 -6.08 5.19
C THR A 329 13.25 -5.06 6.27
N LEU A 330 12.91 -5.51 7.48
CA LEU A 330 12.45 -4.70 8.60
C LEU A 330 13.48 -4.70 9.73
N LYS A 331 13.62 -3.58 10.42
CA LYS A 331 14.36 -3.52 11.69
C LYS A 331 13.60 -4.25 12.78
N LEU A 332 14.33 -4.72 13.79
CA LEU A 332 13.79 -5.27 15.03
C LEU A 332 14.26 -4.45 16.23
N ALA A 333 13.42 -4.41 17.26
CA ALA A 333 13.72 -3.88 18.59
C ALA A 333 13.86 -5.04 19.59
N VAL A 334 14.59 -4.77 20.67
CA VAL A 334 14.66 -5.68 21.83
C VAL A 334 13.45 -5.44 22.71
N LYS A 335 12.78 -6.50 23.16
CA LYS A 335 11.65 -6.35 24.08
C LYS A 335 12.08 -5.68 25.39
N PRO A 336 11.31 -4.69 25.89
CA PRO A 336 11.63 -4.06 27.16
C PRO A 336 11.54 -5.07 28.31
N ILE A 337 12.41 -4.90 29.31
CA ILE A 337 12.50 -5.80 30.48
C ILE A 337 11.30 -5.62 31.42
N ASN A 338 10.72 -4.41 31.45
CA ASN A 338 9.57 -4.07 32.28
C ASN A 338 8.63 -3.15 31.52
N GLU A 339 7.33 -3.39 31.69
CA GLU A 339 6.25 -2.53 31.22
C GLU A 339 5.34 -2.17 32.38
N ALA A 340 4.79 -0.95 32.35
CA ALA A 340 3.81 -0.53 33.34
C ALA A 340 2.80 0.42 32.73
N VAL A 341 1.59 0.49 33.32
CA VAL A 341 0.50 1.32 32.81
C VAL A 341 -0.02 2.24 33.92
N ALA A 342 -0.28 3.50 33.57
CA ALA A 342 -1.02 4.44 34.41
C ALA A 342 -2.24 4.97 33.66
N VAL A 343 -3.31 5.28 34.39
CA VAL A 343 -4.52 5.90 33.85
C VAL A 343 -4.88 7.11 34.70
N ALA A 344 -5.19 8.23 34.04
CA ALA A 344 -5.57 9.47 34.71
C ALA A 344 -6.80 10.09 34.06
N SER A 345 -7.83 10.39 34.85
CA SER A 345 -9.02 11.11 34.38
C SER A 345 -8.90 12.61 34.64
N PHE A 346 -9.54 13.42 33.80
CA PHE A 346 -9.42 14.88 33.75
C PHE A 346 -10.80 15.57 33.78
N PRO A 347 -10.86 16.89 34.07
CA PRO A 347 -12.10 17.65 34.01
C PRO A 347 -12.56 17.93 32.58
N SER A 348 -11.64 18.15 31.65
CA SER A 348 -11.91 18.42 30.24
C SER A 348 -10.92 17.69 29.31
N VAL A 349 -11.28 17.57 28.03
CA VAL A 349 -10.37 17.04 26.99
C VAL A 349 -9.18 17.98 26.78
N HIS A 350 -9.38 19.29 26.96
CA HIS A 350 -8.32 20.29 26.87
C HIS A 350 -7.27 20.10 27.98
N ASP A 351 -7.68 19.86 29.23
CA ASP A 351 -6.78 19.57 30.35
C ASP A 351 -5.95 18.30 30.09
N ALA A 352 -6.61 17.23 29.62
CA ALA A 352 -5.94 15.99 29.26
C ALA A 352 -4.90 16.22 28.15
N ALA A 353 -5.29 16.81 27.03
CA ALA A 353 -4.38 17.11 25.93
C ALA A 353 -3.24 18.06 26.35
N SER A 354 -3.51 19.03 27.23
CA SER A 354 -2.48 19.93 27.79
C SER A 354 -1.44 19.18 28.61
N CYS A 355 -1.85 18.18 29.40
CA CYS A 355 -0.92 17.29 30.09
C CYS A 355 0.00 16.57 29.10
N VAL A 356 -0.54 16.07 27.99
CA VAL A 356 0.25 15.39 26.95
C VAL A 356 1.24 16.34 26.30
N SER A 357 0.82 17.55 25.93
CA SER A 357 1.71 18.57 25.38
C SER A 357 2.89 18.85 26.32
N GLU A 358 2.68 18.89 27.64
CA GLU A 358 3.76 19.09 28.62
C GLU A 358 4.67 17.86 28.78
N VAL A 359 4.13 16.64 28.74
CA VAL A 359 4.92 15.40 28.72
C VAL A 359 5.88 15.39 27.53
N VAL A 360 5.38 15.73 26.34
CA VAL A 360 6.16 15.75 25.09
C VAL A 360 7.17 16.91 25.10
N LYS A 361 6.76 18.13 25.46
CA LYS A 361 7.67 19.30 25.52
C LYS A 361 8.84 19.10 26.46
N LYS A 362 8.64 18.36 27.57
CA LYS A 362 9.71 18.03 28.53
C LYS A 362 10.57 16.85 28.09
N GLY A 363 10.31 16.26 26.92
CA GLY A 363 11.09 15.14 26.39
C GLY A 363 10.94 13.87 27.20
N ILE A 364 9.81 13.68 27.90
CA ILE A 364 9.58 12.50 28.72
C ILE A 364 9.20 11.34 27.79
N ASN A 365 10.18 10.51 27.49
CA ASN A 365 10.02 9.39 26.57
C ASN A 365 9.34 8.20 27.27
N ILE A 366 8.07 7.98 26.97
CA ILE A 366 7.24 6.86 27.45
C ILE A 366 6.82 5.99 26.26
N ALA A 367 6.36 4.77 26.52
CA ALA A 367 6.08 3.80 25.46
C ALA A 367 4.85 4.19 24.62
N ALA A 368 3.81 4.72 25.26
CA ALA A 368 2.59 5.21 24.62
C ALA A 368 1.87 6.22 25.52
N VAL A 369 1.11 7.13 24.91
CA VAL A 369 0.13 7.97 25.61
C VAL A 369 -1.11 8.13 24.74
N GLU A 370 -2.22 7.65 25.25
CA GLU A 370 -3.48 7.55 24.52
C GLU A 370 -4.57 8.35 25.23
N LEU A 371 -5.42 9.03 24.47
CA LEU A 371 -6.57 9.79 25.00
C LEU A 371 -7.87 9.11 24.59
N LEU A 372 -8.80 8.98 25.54
CA LEU A 372 -10.20 8.65 25.29
C LEU A 372 -11.06 9.74 25.93
N ASP A 373 -11.99 10.32 25.18
CA ASP A 373 -12.91 11.33 25.75
C ASP A 373 -14.03 10.72 26.59
N ASP A 374 -14.86 11.57 27.20
CA ASP A 374 -15.98 11.16 28.04
C ASP A 374 -17.00 10.28 27.29
N VAL A 375 -17.28 10.61 26.03
CA VAL A 375 -18.21 9.84 25.19
C VAL A 375 -17.66 8.45 24.91
N GLN A 376 -16.38 8.34 24.55
CA GLN A 376 -15.72 7.07 24.32
C GLN A 376 -15.70 6.19 25.59
N MET A 377 -15.39 6.78 26.75
CA MET A 377 -15.42 6.06 28.03
C MET A 377 -16.83 5.55 28.37
N LYS A 378 -17.86 6.34 28.06
CA LYS A 378 -19.26 5.92 28.19
C LYS A 378 -19.61 4.74 27.26
N CYS A 379 -19.20 4.79 25.99
CA CYS A 379 -19.39 3.66 25.06
C CYS A 379 -18.72 2.38 25.57
N ILE A 380 -17.52 2.49 26.17
CA ILE A 380 -16.83 1.35 26.79
C ILE A 380 -17.63 0.77 27.94
N ASN A 381 -18.14 1.60 28.87
CA ASN A 381 -19.01 1.13 29.95
C ASN A 381 -20.27 0.43 29.41
N MET A 382 -20.92 1.01 28.40
CA MET A 382 -22.13 0.45 27.78
C MET A 382 -21.87 -0.88 27.06
N SER A 383 -20.68 -1.07 26.49
CA SER A 383 -20.30 -2.30 25.78
C SER A 383 -20.17 -3.52 26.70
N GLN A 384 -19.91 -3.31 28.00
CA GLN A 384 -19.64 -4.35 28.99
C GLN A 384 -18.47 -5.28 28.61
N THR A 385 -17.52 -4.79 27.81
CA THR A 385 -16.37 -5.57 27.31
C THR A 385 -15.13 -5.50 28.22
N THR A 386 -15.13 -4.65 29.24
CA THR A 386 -14.04 -4.54 30.23
C THR A 386 -14.50 -5.06 31.59
N SER A 387 -13.56 -5.55 32.42
CA SER A 387 -13.84 -6.13 33.74
C SER A 387 -14.25 -5.10 34.80
N ARG A 388 -14.02 -3.81 34.54
CA ARG A 388 -14.26 -2.71 35.47
C ARG A 388 -15.13 -1.64 34.85
N SER A 389 -15.86 -0.92 35.69
CA SER A 389 -16.49 0.34 35.29
C SER A 389 -15.46 1.47 35.32
N TRP A 390 -15.56 2.37 34.36
CA TRP A 390 -14.70 3.54 34.24
C TRP A 390 -15.46 4.82 34.56
N ASP A 391 -14.73 5.86 34.98
CA ASP A 391 -15.27 7.21 35.04
C ASP A 391 -15.57 7.68 33.61
N GLU A 392 -16.78 8.20 33.37
CA GLU A 392 -17.17 8.82 32.10
C GLU A 392 -16.59 10.24 32.02
N ALA A 393 -15.27 10.32 31.92
CA ALA A 393 -14.50 11.56 31.87
C ALA A 393 -13.34 11.42 30.89
N PRO A 394 -12.83 12.54 30.32
CA PRO A 394 -11.62 12.51 29.49
C PRO A 394 -10.48 11.83 30.24
N THR A 395 -9.86 10.84 29.62
CA THR A 395 -8.93 9.94 30.29
C THR A 395 -7.69 9.70 29.44
N LEU A 396 -6.52 9.84 30.06
CA LEU A 396 -5.23 9.47 29.48
C LEU A 396 -4.79 8.09 29.97
N PHE A 397 -4.30 7.27 29.04
CA PHE A 397 -3.69 5.98 29.28
C PHE A 397 -2.21 6.09 28.91
N PHE A 398 -1.34 5.94 29.90
CA PHE A 398 0.10 6.00 29.74
C PHE A 398 0.67 4.58 29.81
N LYS A 399 1.51 4.22 28.85
CA LYS A 399 2.35 3.02 28.93
C LYS A 399 3.81 3.44 29.09
N PHE A 400 4.48 2.82 30.04
CA PHE A 400 5.89 3.02 30.36
C PHE A 400 6.65 1.73 30.06
N SER A 401 7.87 1.86 29.56
CA SER A 401 8.77 0.73 29.37
C SER A 401 10.21 1.14 29.71
N GLY A 402 11.04 0.18 30.10
CA GLY A 402 12.45 0.40 30.42
C GLY A 402 12.91 -0.34 31.66
N ALA A 403 14.01 0.11 32.26
CA ALA A 403 14.48 -0.46 33.52
C ALA A 403 13.51 -0.08 34.68
N PRO A 404 13.34 -0.92 35.71
CA PRO A 404 12.38 -0.64 36.79
C PRO A 404 12.56 0.72 37.48
N GLY A 405 13.81 1.17 37.68
CA GLY A 405 14.11 2.48 38.26
C GLY A 405 13.70 3.65 37.35
N GLU A 406 13.97 3.52 36.06
CA GLU A 406 13.59 4.51 35.04
C GLU A 406 12.07 4.61 34.90
N VAL A 407 11.37 3.47 34.87
CA VAL A 407 9.91 3.44 34.82
C VAL A 407 9.32 4.15 36.04
N LYS A 408 9.81 3.87 37.25
CA LYS A 408 9.36 4.52 38.48
C LYS A 408 9.56 6.04 38.45
N GLU A 409 10.71 6.51 37.96
CA GLU A 409 11.00 7.93 37.82
C GLU A 409 10.07 8.62 36.82
N LYS A 410 9.88 8.02 35.64
CA LYS A 410 8.96 8.55 34.61
C LYS A 410 7.52 8.65 35.12
N ILE A 411 7.03 7.65 35.86
CA ILE A 411 5.69 7.68 36.46
C ILE A 411 5.56 8.86 37.42
N ALA A 412 6.56 9.09 38.30
CA ALA A 412 6.52 10.20 39.24
C ALA A 412 6.49 11.57 38.53
N ILE A 413 7.27 11.73 37.45
CA ILE A 413 7.27 12.95 36.64
C ILE A 413 5.91 13.13 35.96
N VAL A 414 5.38 12.11 35.27
CA VAL A 414 4.09 12.18 34.58
C VAL A 414 2.95 12.44 35.57
N GLN A 415 2.99 11.84 36.75
CA GLN A 415 2.01 12.12 37.81
C GLN A 415 2.02 13.61 38.19
N GLY A 416 3.19 14.21 38.41
CA GLY A 416 3.31 15.64 38.72
C GLY A 416 2.83 16.55 37.57
N LEU A 417 3.03 16.15 36.31
CA LEU A 417 2.48 16.87 35.16
C LEU A 417 0.96 16.78 35.11
N ALA A 418 0.40 15.60 35.37
CA ALA A 418 -1.05 15.41 35.45
C ALA A 418 -1.66 16.24 36.59
N GLU A 419 -0.96 16.38 37.74
CA GLU A 419 -1.39 17.25 38.86
C GLU A 419 -1.48 18.71 38.43
N ASN A 420 -0.47 19.21 37.70
CA ASN A 420 -0.48 20.58 37.17
C ASN A 420 -1.57 20.81 36.11
N ALA A 421 -2.00 19.74 35.43
CA ALA A 421 -3.09 19.72 34.46
C ALA A 421 -4.45 19.35 35.09
N ASN A 422 -4.61 19.55 36.41
CA ASN A 422 -5.88 19.39 37.12
C ASN A 422 -6.49 17.98 37.06
N LYS A 423 -5.67 16.91 37.01
CA LYS A 423 -6.23 15.53 37.03
C LYS A 423 -7.21 15.31 38.19
N LYS A 424 -8.23 14.50 37.94
CA LYS A 424 -9.16 13.99 38.97
C LYS A 424 -8.62 12.75 39.65
N THR A 425 -8.10 11.81 38.86
CA THR A 425 -7.59 10.52 39.36
C THR A 425 -6.24 10.21 38.73
N PHE A 426 -5.46 9.35 39.38
CA PHE A 426 -4.25 8.75 38.79
C PHE A 426 -4.07 7.36 39.40
N THR A 427 -4.30 6.34 38.60
CA THR A 427 -4.17 4.93 38.98
C THR A 427 -3.00 4.33 38.24
N PHE A 428 -2.14 3.59 38.94
CA PHE A 428 -0.97 2.95 38.37
C PHE A 428 -1.00 1.45 38.67
N ALA A 429 -0.75 0.62 37.64
CA ALA A 429 -0.76 -0.83 37.75
C ALA A 429 0.36 -1.34 38.66
N ARG A 430 0.01 -2.24 39.59
CA ARG A 430 0.95 -2.85 40.55
C ARG A 430 1.31 -4.29 40.23
N SER A 431 0.65 -4.89 39.23
CA SER A 431 0.92 -6.24 38.73
C SER A 431 0.72 -6.32 37.22
N SER A 432 1.13 -7.44 36.61
CA SER A 432 0.88 -7.75 35.19
C SER A 432 -0.60 -7.76 34.86
N GLU A 433 -1.44 -8.29 35.75
CA GLU A 433 -2.88 -8.36 35.56
C GLU A 433 -3.51 -6.96 35.58
N GLU A 434 -3.06 -6.07 36.48
CA GLU A 434 -3.51 -4.68 36.47
C GLU A 434 -3.02 -3.91 35.23
N VAL A 435 -1.86 -4.26 34.66
CA VAL A 435 -1.40 -3.67 33.38
C VAL A 435 -2.37 -3.99 32.26
N ASP A 436 -2.75 -5.26 32.13
CA ASP A 436 -3.70 -5.71 31.11
C ASP A 436 -5.10 -5.13 31.35
N GLU A 437 -5.58 -5.10 32.60
CA GLU A 437 -6.87 -4.52 32.96
C GLU A 437 -6.91 -3.03 32.66
N LEU A 438 -5.89 -2.26 33.06
CA LEU A 438 -5.88 -0.81 32.84
C LEU A 438 -5.80 -0.45 31.36
N TRP A 439 -5.07 -1.23 30.56
CA TRP A 439 -4.95 -0.99 29.12
C TRP A 439 -6.15 -1.52 28.32
N SER A 440 -7.02 -2.33 28.92
CA SER A 440 -8.15 -2.99 28.23
C SER A 440 -9.12 -1.99 27.60
N ALA A 441 -9.46 -0.89 28.29
CA ALA A 441 -10.35 0.15 27.77
C ALA A 441 -9.85 0.72 26.44
N ARG A 442 -8.54 1.02 26.36
CA ARG A 442 -7.94 1.51 25.12
C ARG A 442 -7.99 0.46 24.00
N LYS A 443 -7.75 -0.82 24.31
CA LYS A 443 -7.79 -1.93 23.33
C LYS A 443 -9.18 -2.13 22.72
N VAL A 444 -10.25 -1.90 23.48
CA VAL A 444 -11.63 -2.15 23.02
C VAL A 444 -12.34 -0.92 22.44
N ALA A 445 -11.68 0.24 22.40
CA ALA A 445 -12.31 1.53 22.05
C ALA A 445 -13.10 1.48 20.73
N LEU A 446 -12.48 1.03 19.63
CA LEU A 446 -13.14 0.89 18.32
C LEU A 446 -14.36 -0.04 18.38
N TRP A 447 -14.20 -1.22 18.98
CA TRP A 447 -15.27 -2.22 19.09
C TRP A 447 -16.45 -1.72 19.94
N SER A 448 -16.17 -0.93 20.97
CA SER A 448 -17.21 -0.38 21.84
C SER A 448 -18.13 0.61 21.12
N ILE A 449 -17.61 1.41 20.17
CA ILE A 449 -18.45 2.28 19.34
C ILE A 449 -19.19 1.49 18.26
N LEU A 450 -18.54 0.50 17.64
CA LEU A 450 -19.22 -0.36 16.66
C LEU A 450 -20.41 -1.11 17.27
N GLN A 451 -20.35 -1.45 18.56
CA GLN A 451 -21.46 -2.09 19.27
C GLN A 451 -22.64 -1.14 19.54
N MET A 452 -22.45 0.18 19.39
CA MET A 452 -23.54 1.15 19.55
C MET A 452 -24.46 1.23 18.33
N LYS A 453 -24.09 0.58 17.21
CA LYS A 453 -24.96 0.44 16.03
C LYS A 453 -26.26 -0.26 16.43
N GLN A 454 -27.39 0.35 16.09
CA GLN A 454 -28.73 -0.16 16.38
C GLN A 454 -29.40 -0.72 15.12
N GLN A 455 -29.04 -0.21 13.94
CA GLN A 455 -29.64 -0.58 12.67
C GLN A 455 -28.57 -1.00 11.64
N PRO A 456 -28.92 -1.85 10.66
CA PRO A 456 -28.00 -2.20 9.56
C PRO A 456 -27.54 -1.01 8.71
N THR A 457 -28.32 0.07 8.71
CA THR A 457 -28.04 1.34 8.03
C THR A 457 -27.16 2.29 8.85
N ASP A 458 -26.77 1.90 10.06
CA ASP A 458 -25.79 2.67 10.83
C ASP A 458 -24.39 2.39 10.29
N HIS A 459 -23.56 3.43 10.33
CA HIS A 459 -22.19 3.44 9.83
C HIS A 459 -21.29 4.08 10.86
N VAL A 460 -20.01 3.69 10.89
CA VAL A 460 -19.00 4.34 11.73
C VAL A 460 -17.91 4.91 10.83
N TRP A 461 -17.74 6.23 10.86
CA TRP A 461 -16.63 6.90 10.19
C TRP A 461 -15.50 7.08 11.19
N THR A 462 -14.37 6.41 10.98
CA THR A 462 -13.16 6.60 11.80
C THR A 462 -12.30 7.67 11.12
N THR A 463 -12.27 8.87 11.69
CA THR A 463 -11.49 9.98 11.15
C THR A 463 -10.04 9.90 11.60
N ASP A 464 -9.17 10.74 11.01
CA ASP A 464 -7.75 10.75 11.33
C ASP A 464 -7.11 12.06 10.88
N VAL A 465 -6.49 12.78 11.81
CA VAL A 465 -5.66 13.96 11.57
C VAL A 465 -4.53 14.00 12.60
N ALA A 466 -3.47 14.74 12.31
CA ALA A 466 -2.46 15.08 13.31
C ALA A 466 -2.10 16.57 13.23
N VAL A 467 -1.73 17.15 14.37
CA VAL A 467 -1.33 18.56 14.47
C VAL A 467 -0.04 18.72 15.28
N PRO A 468 0.67 19.85 15.16
CA PRO A 468 1.73 20.19 16.09
C PRO A 468 1.23 20.13 17.55
N MET A 469 2.06 19.62 18.47
CA MET A 469 1.69 19.41 19.87
C MET A 469 1.18 20.66 20.60
N SER A 470 1.52 21.86 20.11
CA SER A 470 1.01 23.13 20.64
C SER A 470 -0.44 23.42 20.28
N ARG A 471 -1.01 22.73 19.28
CA ARG A 471 -2.38 22.90 18.79
C ARG A 471 -3.30 21.75 19.20
N LEU A 472 -2.74 20.66 19.73
CA LEU A 472 -3.46 19.44 20.08
C LEU A 472 -4.64 19.69 21.06
N PRO A 473 -4.50 20.48 22.14
CA PRO A 473 -5.63 20.76 23.03
C PRO A 473 -6.79 21.47 22.32
N ASP A 474 -6.47 22.54 21.58
CA ASP A 474 -7.46 23.36 20.86
C ASP A 474 -8.27 22.54 19.85
N ILE A 475 -7.59 21.72 19.03
CA ILE A 475 -8.27 20.99 17.96
C ILE A 475 -9.18 19.89 18.50
N ILE A 476 -8.76 19.18 19.55
CA ILE A 476 -9.57 18.12 20.16
C ILE A 476 -10.82 18.74 20.79
N GLU A 477 -10.68 19.84 21.52
CA GLU A 477 -11.80 20.53 22.15
C GLU A 477 -12.80 21.04 21.10
N GLN A 478 -12.34 21.78 20.09
CA GLN A 478 -13.21 22.30 19.02
C GLN A 478 -13.91 21.19 18.23
N THR A 479 -13.22 20.06 17.99
CA THR A 479 -13.80 18.91 17.29
C THR A 479 -14.87 18.24 18.14
N ARG A 480 -14.63 18.07 19.45
CA ARG A 480 -15.58 17.51 20.40
C ARG A 480 -16.84 18.39 20.54
N GLU A 481 -16.67 19.71 20.60
CA GLU A 481 -17.79 20.67 20.62
C GLU A 481 -18.65 20.57 19.35
N GLU A 482 -18.01 20.48 18.19
CA GLU A 482 -18.70 20.37 16.90
C GLU A 482 -19.46 19.04 16.76
N ILE A 483 -18.86 17.92 17.17
CA ILE A 483 -19.54 16.62 17.22
C ILE A 483 -20.78 16.72 18.11
N SER A 484 -20.64 17.29 19.31
CA SER A 484 -21.77 17.47 20.22
C SER A 484 -22.87 18.37 19.64
N ALA A 485 -22.51 19.43 18.91
CA ALA A 485 -23.46 20.35 18.28
C ALA A 485 -24.17 19.72 17.06
N SER A 486 -23.53 18.76 16.40
CA SER A 486 -24.08 18.06 15.23
C SER A 486 -25.23 17.09 15.57
N GLY A 487 -25.32 16.67 16.83
CA GLY A 487 -26.27 15.64 17.28
C GLY A 487 -25.86 14.20 16.94
N LEU A 488 -24.67 13.99 16.38
CA LEU A 488 -24.10 12.66 16.17
C LEU A 488 -23.55 12.09 17.48
N LEU A 489 -23.58 10.76 17.61
CA LEU A 489 -22.78 10.08 18.63
C LEU A 489 -21.36 9.94 18.07
N GLY A 490 -20.37 10.53 18.75
CA GLY A 490 -18.97 10.36 18.37
C GLY A 490 -18.05 10.41 19.58
N GLY A 491 -17.17 9.43 19.69
CA GLY A 491 -16.10 9.41 20.69
C GLY A 491 -14.76 9.80 20.07
N ILE A 492 -13.88 10.39 20.87
CA ILE A 492 -12.51 10.71 20.48
C ILE A 492 -11.57 9.69 21.09
N VAL A 493 -10.69 9.14 20.25
CA VAL A 493 -9.56 8.29 20.61
C VAL A 493 -8.32 8.88 19.96
N GLY A 494 -7.19 8.97 20.65
CA GLY A 494 -5.98 9.47 20.00
C GLY A 494 -4.68 8.90 20.50
N HIS A 495 -3.78 8.66 19.55
CA HIS A 495 -2.34 8.50 19.74
C HIS A 495 -1.71 9.87 20.03
N VAL A 496 -2.11 10.48 21.15
CA VAL A 496 -1.87 11.91 21.40
C VAL A 496 -0.40 12.27 21.63
N GLY A 497 0.48 11.29 21.80
CA GLY A 497 1.92 11.51 22.01
C GLY A 497 2.64 12.14 20.82
N ASP A 498 2.18 11.86 19.61
CA ASP A 498 2.71 12.44 18.37
C ASP A 498 1.73 13.41 17.69
N GLY A 499 0.67 13.81 18.40
CA GLY A 499 -0.30 14.80 17.96
C GLY A 499 -1.43 14.24 17.10
N ASN A 500 -1.54 12.91 16.97
CA ASN A 500 -2.56 12.23 16.19
C ASN A 500 -3.82 11.91 17.03
N PHE A 501 -5.01 12.15 16.45
CA PHE A 501 -6.27 11.72 17.03
C PHE A 501 -7.34 11.40 15.98
N HIS A 502 -8.33 10.66 16.44
CA HIS A 502 -9.46 10.14 15.68
C HIS A 502 -10.76 10.55 16.37
N ALA A 503 -11.77 10.87 15.57
CA ALA A 503 -13.17 10.84 15.98
C ALA A 503 -13.84 9.64 15.32
N MET A 504 -14.61 8.88 16.08
CA MET A 504 -15.37 7.74 15.58
C MET A 504 -16.85 8.13 15.55
N LEU A 505 -17.33 8.59 14.40
CA LEU A 505 -18.69 9.12 14.25
C LEU A 505 -19.66 8.01 13.87
N LEU A 506 -20.68 7.77 14.70
CA LEU A 506 -21.82 6.90 14.39
C LEU A 506 -22.91 7.74 13.71
N PHE A 507 -23.33 7.34 12.52
CA PHE A 507 -24.34 8.02 11.73
C PHE A 507 -25.14 7.02 10.89
N ASN A 508 -26.36 7.38 10.50
CA ASN A 508 -27.14 6.62 9.51
C ASN A 508 -27.18 7.34 8.15
N ASP A 509 -27.82 6.73 7.15
CA ASP A 509 -27.90 7.27 5.79
C ASP A 509 -28.46 8.72 5.74
N ASP A 510 -29.43 9.06 6.59
CA ASP A 510 -30.04 10.41 6.67
C ASP A 510 -29.07 11.44 7.29
N GLN A 511 -28.18 10.99 8.15
CA GLN A 511 -27.18 11.81 8.85
C GLN A 511 -25.85 11.92 8.10
N ARG A 512 -25.69 11.24 6.96
CA ARG A 512 -24.42 11.16 6.22
C ARG A 512 -23.83 12.51 5.86
N GLN A 513 -24.64 13.47 5.41
CA GLN A 513 -24.17 14.81 5.07
C GLN A 513 -23.67 15.59 6.30
N VAL A 514 -24.30 15.38 7.46
CA VAL A 514 -23.86 15.99 8.72
C VAL A 514 -22.51 15.40 9.13
N ALA A 515 -22.36 14.08 9.04
CA ALA A 515 -21.10 13.40 9.32
C ALA A 515 -19.99 13.90 8.38
N GLU A 516 -20.24 13.95 7.07
CA GLU A 516 -19.29 14.48 6.07
C GLU A 516 -18.87 15.92 6.38
N SER A 517 -19.80 16.79 6.80
CA SER A 517 -19.47 18.16 7.22
C SER A 517 -18.56 18.20 8.44
N VAL A 518 -18.83 17.39 9.47
CA VAL A 518 -18.00 17.35 10.69
C VAL A 518 -16.59 16.85 10.34
N VAL A 519 -16.48 15.79 9.53
CA VAL A 519 -15.19 15.26 9.07
C VAL A 519 -14.42 16.30 8.26
N HIS A 520 -15.09 16.97 7.33
CA HIS A 520 -14.51 18.03 6.52
C HIS A 520 -13.95 19.17 7.37
N ASN A 521 -14.75 19.68 8.31
CA ASN A 521 -14.34 20.77 9.20
C ASN A 521 -13.18 20.36 10.12
N MET A 522 -13.14 19.11 10.58
CA MET A 522 -12.03 18.55 11.35
C MET A 522 -10.73 18.54 10.53
N VAL A 523 -10.76 18.06 9.29
CA VAL A 523 -9.61 18.04 8.38
C VAL A 523 -9.15 19.46 8.04
N LYS A 524 -10.10 20.35 7.72
CA LYS A 524 -9.83 21.76 7.47
C LYS A 524 -9.11 22.43 8.62
N ARG A 525 -9.67 22.27 9.83
CA ARG A 525 -9.09 22.80 11.07
C ARG A 525 -7.67 22.27 11.26
N ALA A 526 -7.42 20.96 11.06
CA ALA A 526 -6.08 20.41 11.18
C ALA A 526 -5.08 21.10 10.25
N VAL A 527 -5.42 21.27 8.96
CA VAL A 527 -4.56 21.94 7.98
C VAL A 527 -4.33 23.43 8.34
N GLU A 528 -5.37 24.15 8.74
CA GLU A 528 -5.26 25.54 9.20
C GLU A 528 -4.43 25.68 10.50
N MET A 529 -4.26 24.58 11.24
CA MET A 529 -3.42 24.47 12.42
C MET A 529 -2.00 23.96 12.12
N GLU A 530 -1.55 23.99 10.86
CA GLU A 530 -0.25 23.46 10.40
C GLU A 530 -0.12 21.93 10.61
N GLY A 531 -1.25 21.24 10.71
CA GLY A 531 -1.34 19.79 10.78
C GLY A 531 -1.45 19.13 9.41
N THR A 532 -1.89 17.87 9.42
CA THR A 532 -2.03 17.02 8.24
C THR A 532 -3.45 16.45 8.13
N VAL A 533 -3.89 16.22 6.89
CA VAL A 533 -5.20 15.65 6.57
C VAL A 533 -5.32 14.19 7.01
N THR A 534 -4.19 13.52 7.28
CA THR A 534 -4.13 12.11 7.65
C THR A 534 -2.88 11.86 8.48
N GLY A 535 -3.04 11.40 9.73
CA GLY A 535 -1.92 11.04 10.59
C GLY A 535 -1.35 9.68 10.21
N GLU A 536 -2.24 8.71 9.96
CA GLU A 536 -1.82 7.30 9.81
C GLU A 536 -2.62 6.44 8.84
N HIS A 537 -3.85 6.84 8.48
CA HIS A 537 -4.71 5.99 7.64
C HIS A 537 -4.28 5.97 6.17
N GLY A 538 -3.55 7.01 5.73
CA GLY A 538 -3.26 7.25 4.32
C GLY A 538 -4.28 8.19 3.66
N VAL A 539 -4.17 8.35 2.35
CA VAL A 539 -4.95 9.31 1.56
C VAL A 539 -6.08 8.61 0.82
N GLY A 540 -5.78 7.50 0.15
CA GLY A 540 -6.73 6.70 -0.62
C GLY A 540 -7.53 7.52 -1.62
N MET A 541 -8.84 7.24 -1.66
CA MET A 541 -9.83 7.98 -2.44
C MET A 541 -10.41 9.16 -1.65
N VAL A 542 -10.59 9.00 -0.34
CA VAL A 542 -11.37 9.90 0.50
C VAL A 542 -10.64 11.23 0.72
N LYS A 543 -9.32 11.20 0.92
CA LYS A 543 -8.56 12.39 1.33
C LYS A 543 -7.70 13.02 0.23
N ARG A 544 -7.67 12.44 -0.98
CA ARG A 544 -6.79 12.91 -2.07
C ARG A 544 -7.01 14.37 -2.45
N ASP A 545 -8.24 14.85 -2.31
CA ASP A 545 -8.62 16.21 -2.70
C ASP A 545 -8.24 17.24 -1.64
N TYR A 546 -7.93 16.80 -0.42
CA TYR A 546 -7.41 17.68 0.63
C TYR A 546 -5.89 17.95 0.49
N LEU A 547 -5.15 17.12 -0.27
CA LEU A 547 -3.70 17.26 -0.39
C LEU A 547 -3.25 18.59 -0.99
N GLU A 548 -4.03 19.17 -1.92
CA GLU A 548 -3.69 20.49 -2.48
C GLU A 548 -3.80 21.61 -1.43
N HIS A 549 -4.64 21.44 -0.41
CA HIS A 549 -4.80 22.38 0.70
C HIS A 549 -3.67 22.26 1.73
N GLU A 550 -3.22 21.04 2.03
CA GLU A 550 -2.10 20.81 2.95
C GLU A 550 -0.74 21.14 2.31
N LEU A 551 -0.46 20.60 1.12
CA LEU A 551 0.88 20.58 0.54
C LEU A 551 1.07 21.59 -0.59
N GLY A 552 -0.02 22.18 -1.07
CA GLY A 552 -0.02 23.05 -2.25
C GLY A 552 -0.05 22.28 -3.57
N LYS A 553 -0.69 22.89 -4.56
CA LYS A 553 -0.89 22.31 -5.89
C LYS A 553 0.39 21.84 -6.57
N THR A 554 1.48 22.61 -6.52
CA THR A 554 2.75 22.24 -7.17
C THR A 554 3.37 20.97 -6.58
N THR A 555 3.14 20.72 -5.28
CA THR A 555 3.59 19.49 -4.61
C THR A 555 2.80 18.30 -5.12
N VAL A 556 1.47 18.41 -5.21
CA VAL A 556 0.60 17.37 -5.79
C VAL A 556 0.91 17.15 -7.28
N ASP A 557 1.23 18.21 -8.03
CA ASP A 557 1.70 18.12 -9.42
C ASP A 557 3.03 17.32 -9.52
N THR A 558 3.88 17.40 -8.51
CA THR A 558 5.13 16.61 -8.44
C THR A 558 4.84 15.14 -8.14
N MET A 559 3.88 14.82 -7.25
CA MET A 559 3.42 13.45 -7.02
C MET A 559 2.88 12.82 -8.31
N ARG A 560 2.11 13.58 -9.10
CA ARG A 560 1.67 13.16 -10.43
C ARG A 560 2.82 12.88 -11.40
N ARG A 561 3.91 13.66 -11.35
CA ARG A 561 5.12 13.38 -12.15
C ARG A 561 5.79 12.07 -11.73
N PHE A 562 5.88 11.77 -10.42
CA PHE A 562 6.38 10.47 -9.95
C PHE A 562 5.50 9.31 -10.43
N LYS A 563 4.18 9.48 -10.33
CA LYS A 563 3.20 8.50 -10.84
C LYS A 563 3.45 8.18 -12.31
N GLN A 564 3.62 9.20 -13.17
CA GLN A 564 3.91 9.00 -14.59
C GLN A 564 5.26 8.35 -14.84
N ALA A 565 6.28 8.65 -14.03
CA ALA A 565 7.61 8.11 -14.20
C ALA A 565 7.68 6.61 -13.89
N LEU A 566 6.96 6.13 -12.87
CA LEU A 566 6.97 4.73 -12.44
C LEU A 566 5.82 3.90 -13.01
N ASP A 567 4.74 4.55 -13.42
CA ASP A 567 3.55 3.94 -14.01
C ASP A 567 2.96 4.80 -15.14
N PRO A 568 3.62 4.83 -16.31
CA PRO A 568 3.24 5.70 -17.43
C PRO A 568 1.89 5.35 -18.05
N LEU A 569 1.36 4.14 -17.80
CA LEU A 569 0.04 3.71 -18.25
C LEU A 569 -1.04 3.87 -17.17
N CYS A 570 -0.66 4.37 -15.99
CA CYS A 570 -1.52 4.56 -14.83
C CYS A 570 -2.34 3.31 -14.46
N LEU A 571 -1.70 2.14 -14.47
CA LEU A 571 -2.31 0.84 -14.17
C LEU A 571 -2.46 0.62 -12.66
N LEU A 572 -1.43 0.97 -11.89
CA LEU A 572 -1.33 0.66 -10.47
C LEU A 572 -2.22 1.58 -9.65
N ASN A 573 -3.25 1.04 -9.03
CA ASN A 573 -4.14 1.70 -8.08
C ASN A 573 -4.58 3.11 -8.48
N CYS A 574 -5.03 3.24 -9.74
CA CYS A 574 -5.38 4.50 -10.39
C CYS A 574 -6.35 5.36 -9.56
N ASP A 575 -6.19 6.68 -9.70
CA ASP A 575 -6.95 7.75 -9.02
C ASP A 575 -6.78 7.85 -7.48
N LYS A 576 -5.98 7.00 -6.85
CA LYS A 576 -5.73 7.08 -5.40
C LYS A 576 -4.48 7.92 -5.12
N VAL A 577 -4.46 8.54 -3.94
CA VAL A 577 -3.47 9.56 -3.53
C VAL A 577 -3.54 10.85 -4.36
N VAL A 578 -3.49 10.74 -5.69
CA VAL A 578 -3.62 11.88 -6.61
C VAL A 578 -4.68 11.62 -7.66
N ARG A 579 -5.42 12.67 -8.02
CA ARG A 579 -6.26 12.63 -9.22
C ARG A 579 -5.42 12.47 -10.47
N VAL A 580 -5.93 11.69 -11.42
CA VAL A 580 -5.39 11.59 -12.78
C VAL A 580 -6.40 12.00 -13.85
N GLN A 581 -7.57 12.48 -13.41
CA GLN A 581 -8.63 13.06 -14.23
C GLN A 581 -9.23 14.28 -13.54
N ILE A 582 -9.66 15.25 -14.35
CA ILE A 582 -10.32 16.46 -13.83
C ILE A 582 -11.66 16.05 -13.18
N PRO A 583 -11.92 16.47 -11.92
CA PRO A 583 -13.19 16.18 -11.26
C PRO A 583 -14.37 16.77 -12.04
N ARG A 584 -15.53 16.10 -11.96
CA ARG A 584 -16.79 16.67 -12.44
C ARG A 584 -17.18 17.87 -11.57
N GLN A 585 -17.97 18.77 -12.15
CA GLN A 585 -18.51 19.90 -11.41
C GLN A 585 -19.31 19.39 -10.20
N GLY A 586 -18.97 19.87 -8.99
CA GLY A 586 -19.60 19.45 -7.73
C GLY A 586 -19.11 18.12 -7.17
N GLU A 587 -18.10 17.48 -7.78
CA GLU A 587 -17.51 16.23 -7.25
C GLU A 587 -16.59 16.47 -6.06
N VAL A 588 -15.93 17.64 -6.02
CA VAL A 588 -15.07 18.04 -4.90
C VAL A 588 -15.84 19.06 -4.06
N PRO A 589 -16.01 18.83 -2.74
CA PRO A 589 -16.59 19.81 -1.83
C PRO A 589 -15.81 21.13 -1.83
N GLU A 590 -16.48 22.22 -1.47
CA GLU A 590 -15.79 23.49 -1.19
C GLU A 590 -14.93 23.34 0.08
N TRP A 591 -13.84 24.12 0.16
CA TRP A 591 -12.90 24.09 1.29
C TRP A 591 -13.35 24.89 2.50
#